data_AF-A0A7S4F5N4-F1
#
_entry.id   AF-A0A7S4F5N4-F1
#
_cell.length_a   1.000
_cell.length_b   1.000
_cell.length_c   1.000
_cell.angle_alpha   90.00
_cell.angle_beta   90.00
_cell.angle_gamma   90.00
#
_symmetry.space_group_name_H-M   'P 1'
#
loop_
_entity.id
_entity.type
_entity.pdbx_description
1 polymer ?
#
loop_
_entity_poly.entity_id
_entity_poly.type
_entity_poly.pdbx_seq_one_letter_code
_entity_poly.pdbx_strand_id
1 'polypeptide(L)'
;MRAQQLFLACTALCASALKLPSSHAPTAGAMGRRQLFTYLVPASTAAAVLLQSDGANAATARTGLASVFTGEYEDPKHPGCLRSIKVVGAQMGPDGRRQRQPTALVKGVDSGCDAEPDLASVWKLQGKVSEDGESIFIDFSPKGGPKNLIGKWDTFGSPGIVFPDGNKWTKVEGGTPERRPATPTLTSD
;
A
#
# COMPACT_ATOMS: atom_id res chain seq x y z
N MET A 1 38.96 -9.11 55.85
CA MET A 1 39.43 -7.73 56.12
C MET A 1 38.31 -6.79 55.64
N ARG A 2 37.67 -6.03 56.56
CA ARG A 2 37.61 -4.54 56.59
C ARG A 2 37.21 -3.87 55.26
N ALA A 3 36.23 -2.96 55.17
CA ALA A 3 35.32 -2.29 56.13
C ALA A 3 34.02 -1.87 55.36
N GLN A 4 32.80 -1.69 55.92
CA GLN A 4 32.35 -0.59 56.82
C GLN A 4 32.79 0.80 56.31
N GLN A 5 31.97 1.86 56.13
CA GLN A 5 30.61 2.26 56.55
C GLN A 5 29.98 3.11 55.39
N LEU A 6 28.87 3.88 55.46
CA LEU A 6 28.01 4.41 56.54
C LEU A 6 26.52 4.49 56.07
N PHE A 7 25.73 5.45 56.59
CA PHE A 7 24.32 5.73 56.32
C PHE A 7 24.13 7.18 55.83
N LEU A 8 23.01 7.48 55.18
CA LEU A 8 22.11 8.54 55.70
C LEU A 8 20.66 8.33 55.26
N ALA A 9 19.74 8.32 56.21
CA ALA A 9 18.30 8.38 55.97
C ALA A 9 17.80 9.80 56.25
N CYS A 10 16.78 10.25 55.53
CA CYS A 10 16.08 11.50 55.83
C CYS A 10 14.57 11.24 55.96
N THR A 11 13.97 11.77 57.02
CA THR A 11 12.64 11.37 57.50
C THR A 11 11.53 12.31 57.05
N ALA A 12 10.43 11.68 56.60
CA ALA A 12 9.03 12.06 56.79
C ALA A 12 8.61 13.55 56.88
N LEU A 13 7.64 13.93 56.04
CA LEU A 13 6.62 14.92 56.41
C LEU A 13 5.23 14.27 56.33
N CYS A 14 4.36 14.64 57.27
CA CYS A 14 3.02 14.07 57.46
C CYS A 14 1.95 14.99 56.86
N ALA A 15 0.91 14.43 56.24
CA ALA A 15 -0.29 15.18 55.85
C ALA A 15 -1.56 14.30 56.04
N SER A 16 -2.59 14.92 56.62
CA SER A 16 -3.75 14.22 57.21
C SER A 16 -4.79 13.73 56.20
N ALA A 17 -5.59 12.76 56.62
CA ALA A 17 -6.60 12.09 55.81
C ALA A 17 -7.82 12.96 55.44
N LEU A 18 -8.36 12.72 54.24
CA LEU A 18 -9.74 13.05 53.88
C LEU A 18 -10.42 11.77 53.34
N LYS A 19 -11.60 11.44 53.87
CA LYS A 19 -12.40 10.29 53.42
C LYS A 19 -13.19 10.67 52.16
N LEU A 20 -13.16 9.82 51.13
CA LEU A 20 -14.14 9.87 50.03
C LEU A 20 -15.16 8.71 50.17
N PRO A 21 -16.41 8.91 49.73
CA PRO A 21 -17.45 7.89 49.77
C PRO A 21 -17.27 6.80 48.70
N SER A 22 -17.92 5.66 48.94
CA SER A 22 -17.93 4.48 48.07
C SER A 22 -18.68 4.71 46.75
N SER A 23 -18.14 4.19 45.65
CA SER A 23 -18.85 4.06 44.37
C SER A 23 -18.59 2.68 43.77
N HIS A 24 -19.68 2.02 43.36
CA HIS A 24 -19.65 0.65 42.86
C HIS A 24 -19.03 0.60 41.46
N ALA A 25 -18.27 -0.46 41.16
CA ALA A 25 -17.82 -0.72 39.80
C ALA A 25 -18.98 -1.32 38.98
N PRO A 26 -19.44 -0.68 37.88
CA PRO A 26 -20.28 -1.34 36.91
C PRO A 26 -19.43 -2.30 36.07
N THR A 27 -19.85 -3.55 36.04
CA THR A 27 -19.29 -4.62 35.20
C THR A 27 -19.15 -4.19 33.74
N ALA A 28 -18.10 -4.65 33.06
CA ALA A 28 -17.86 -4.39 31.65
C ALA A 28 -18.92 -5.04 30.74
N GLY A 29 -20.06 -4.35 30.56
CA GLY A 29 -21.07 -4.69 29.57
C GLY A 29 -20.68 -4.18 28.18
N ALA A 30 -20.60 -5.07 27.19
CA ALA A 30 -20.27 -4.71 25.82
C ALA A 30 -21.33 -3.75 25.22
N MET A 31 -20.94 -2.50 24.96
CA MET A 31 -21.84 -1.47 24.44
C MET A 31 -21.68 -1.31 22.92
N GLY A 32 -22.76 -1.59 22.17
CA GLY A 32 -22.77 -1.52 20.71
C GLY A 32 -22.82 -0.10 20.16
N ARG A 33 -22.25 0.09 18.96
CA ARG A 33 -22.10 1.38 18.20
C ARG A 33 -23.40 2.16 17.86
N ARG A 34 -24.55 1.87 18.46
CA ARG A 34 -25.87 2.38 18.03
C ARG A 34 -26.73 3.03 19.13
N GLN A 35 -26.14 3.47 20.24
CA GLN A 35 -26.86 4.19 21.31
C GLN A 35 -26.09 5.45 21.76
N LEU A 36 -26.03 6.47 20.90
CA LEU A 36 -25.53 7.82 21.24
C LEU A 36 -26.37 8.91 20.55
N PHE A 37 -27.65 9.00 20.92
CA PHE A 37 -28.44 10.22 20.80
C PHE A 37 -29.29 10.36 22.06
N THR A 38 -29.52 11.60 22.49
CA THR A 38 -30.16 11.99 23.77
C THR A 38 -29.26 11.82 25.00
N TYR A 39 -28.68 12.93 25.47
CA TYR A 39 -28.93 13.50 26.81
C TYR A 39 -28.25 14.87 26.90
N LEU A 40 -29.04 15.94 27.07
CA LEU A 40 -28.58 17.31 27.32
C LEU A 40 -28.56 17.56 28.83
N VAL A 41 -27.41 17.96 29.39
CA VAL A 41 -27.28 18.60 30.72
C VAL A 41 -26.14 19.64 30.66
N PRO A 42 -26.30 20.87 31.21
CA PRO A 42 -25.36 21.97 30.95
C PRO A 42 -24.23 22.14 31.99
N ALA A 43 -23.23 22.93 31.59
CA ALA A 43 -22.30 23.72 32.40
C ALA A 43 -21.33 23.00 33.38
N SER A 44 -20.09 22.81 32.91
CA SER A 44 -18.85 23.09 33.67
C SER A 44 -17.66 23.17 32.72
N THR A 45 -16.62 23.94 33.07
CA THR A 45 -15.47 24.23 32.20
C THR A 45 -14.67 22.96 31.85
N ALA A 46 -14.72 22.55 30.59
CA ALA A 46 -13.80 21.58 30.02
C ALA A 46 -13.34 22.09 28.65
N ALA A 47 -12.03 22.06 28.40
CA ALA A 47 -11.49 22.40 27.09
C ALA A 47 -12.13 21.50 26.03
N ALA A 48 -12.73 22.10 25.00
CA ALA A 48 -13.26 21.37 23.87
C ALA A 48 -12.10 20.72 23.12
N VAL A 49 -11.75 19.49 23.49
CA VAL A 49 -10.88 18.63 22.70
C VAL A 49 -11.62 18.37 21.41
N LEU A 50 -11.27 19.17 20.39
CA LEU A 50 -11.66 18.92 19.02
C LEU A 50 -11.02 17.59 18.63
N LEU A 51 -11.78 16.50 18.81
CA LEU A 51 -11.52 15.21 18.20
C LEU A 51 -11.68 15.42 16.70
N GLN A 52 -10.61 15.92 16.08
CA GLN A 52 -10.44 15.93 14.64
C GLN A 52 -10.43 14.47 14.24
N SER A 53 -11.55 14.00 13.70
CA SER A 53 -11.60 12.73 13.01
C SER A 53 -10.73 12.90 11.78
N ASP A 54 -9.46 12.52 11.89
CA ASP A 54 -8.61 12.27 10.73
C ASP A 54 -9.32 11.19 9.90
N GLY A 55 -10.03 11.68 8.88
CA GLY A 55 -10.72 10.84 7.93
C GLY A 55 -9.65 10.09 7.18
N ALA A 56 -9.36 8.87 7.65
CA ALA A 56 -8.49 7.93 6.98
C ALA A 56 -9.08 7.66 5.59
N ASN A 57 -8.62 8.45 4.62
CA ASN A 57 -8.78 8.17 3.22
C ASN A 57 -8.04 6.86 2.98
N ALA A 58 -8.77 5.76 3.04
CA ALA A 58 -8.29 4.46 2.59
C ALA A 58 -7.98 4.64 1.09
N ALA A 59 -6.70 4.91 0.80
CA ALA A 59 -6.21 5.05 -0.56
C ALA A 59 -6.52 3.72 -1.25
N THR A 60 -7.46 3.75 -2.20
CA THR A 60 -7.83 2.58 -2.97
C THR A 60 -6.95 2.51 -4.21
N ALA A 61 -6.47 1.32 -4.52
CA ALA A 61 -5.62 1.06 -5.67
C ALA A 61 -6.25 1.56 -6.97
N ARG A 62 -5.63 2.61 -7.53
CA ARG A 62 -6.07 3.22 -8.79
C ARG A 62 -5.85 2.26 -9.96
N THR A 63 -6.70 2.35 -10.96
CA THR A 63 -6.67 1.53 -12.19
C THR A 63 -6.54 2.38 -13.44
N GLY A 64 -6.28 1.76 -14.59
CA GLY A 64 -6.03 2.47 -15.85
C GLY A 64 -4.81 3.39 -15.74
N LEU A 65 -4.83 4.50 -16.47
CA LEU A 65 -3.74 5.49 -16.48
C LEU A 65 -3.52 6.19 -15.13
N ALA A 66 -4.52 6.17 -14.23
CA ALA A 66 -4.40 6.75 -12.89
C ALA A 66 -3.60 5.86 -11.91
N SER A 67 -3.31 4.61 -12.28
CA SER A 67 -2.46 3.72 -11.47
C SER A 67 -0.99 4.11 -11.62
N VAL A 68 -0.27 4.23 -10.50
CA VAL A 68 1.18 4.49 -10.52
C VAL A 68 1.93 3.39 -11.29
N PHE A 69 1.44 2.15 -11.20
CA PHE A 69 2.02 1.00 -11.89
C PHE A 69 1.71 0.92 -13.40
N THR A 70 0.73 1.64 -13.93
CA THR A 70 0.45 1.61 -15.38
C THR A 70 1.48 2.43 -16.16
N GLY A 71 2.11 1.83 -17.17
CA GLY A 71 3.09 2.48 -18.05
C GLY A 71 4.10 1.51 -18.65
N GLU A 72 5.10 2.07 -19.31
CA GLU A 72 6.27 1.35 -19.83
C GLU A 72 7.46 1.50 -18.87
N TYR A 73 8.31 0.48 -18.80
CA TYR A 73 9.44 0.42 -17.88
C TYR A 73 10.71 -0.10 -18.54
N GLU A 74 11.85 0.48 -18.18
CA GLU A 74 13.17 -0.05 -18.48
C GLU A 74 13.58 -1.07 -17.42
N ASP A 75 13.95 -2.28 -17.86
CA ASP A 75 14.50 -3.34 -17.02
C ASP A 75 16.02 -3.39 -17.18
N PRO A 76 16.83 -3.05 -16.15
CA PRO A 76 18.28 -3.10 -16.22
C PRO A 76 18.85 -4.47 -16.61
N LYS A 77 18.12 -5.56 -16.37
CA LYS A 77 18.52 -6.92 -16.78
C LYS A 77 18.28 -7.21 -18.26
N HIS A 78 17.46 -6.40 -18.94
CA HIS A 78 17.17 -6.50 -20.36
C HIS A 78 17.18 -5.10 -21.01
N PRO A 79 18.37 -4.48 -21.20
CA PRO A 79 18.49 -3.14 -21.79
C PRO A 79 17.78 -3.02 -23.14
N GLY A 80 17.10 -1.90 -23.36
CA GLY A 80 16.29 -1.65 -24.56
C GLY A 80 14.95 -2.40 -24.60
N CYS A 81 14.79 -3.49 -23.85
CA CYS A 81 13.58 -4.31 -23.82
C CYS A 81 12.56 -3.83 -22.79
N LEU A 82 11.68 -2.93 -23.21
CA LEU A 82 10.67 -2.36 -22.33
C LEU A 82 9.67 -3.39 -21.80
N ARG A 83 9.22 -3.17 -20.56
CA ARG A 83 8.14 -3.91 -19.91
C ARG A 83 6.90 -3.03 -19.89
N SER A 84 5.81 -3.50 -20.47
CA SER A 84 4.51 -2.80 -20.47
C SER A 84 3.64 -3.33 -19.34
N ILE A 85 3.14 -2.45 -18.47
CA ILE A 85 2.20 -2.80 -17.40
C ILE A 85 0.89 -2.03 -17.61
N LYS A 86 -0.22 -2.77 -17.70
CA LYS A 86 -1.58 -2.21 -17.70
C LYS A 86 -2.33 -2.70 -16.46
N VAL A 87 -2.65 -1.79 -15.54
CA VAL A 87 -3.54 -2.09 -14.42
C VAL A 87 -4.99 -1.92 -14.87
N VAL A 88 -5.78 -2.98 -14.76
CA VAL A 88 -7.22 -3.02 -15.05
C VAL A 88 -8.02 -3.27 -13.78
N GLY A 89 -9.34 -3.15 -13.86
CA GLY A 89 -10.25 -3.48 -12.75
C GLY A 89 -10.02 -4.89 -12.18
N ALA A 90 -10.50 -5.10 -10.96
CA ALA A 90 -10.44 -6.41 -10.34
C ALA A 90 -11.27 -7.44 -11.13
N GLN A 91 -10.67 -8.60 -11.41
CA GLN A 91 -11.31 -9.67 -12.19
C GLN A 91 -12.55 -10.24 -11.46
N MET A 92 -13.55 -10.66 -12.22
CA MET A 92 -14.70 -11.40 -11.68
C MET A 92 -14.27 -12.80 -11.22
N GLY A 93 -14.67 -13.18 -10.01
CA GLY A 93 -14.50 -14.53 -9.47
C GLY A 93 -15.59 -15.49 -9.96
N PRO A 94 -15.40 -16.81 -9.79
CA PRO A 94 -16.40 -17.83 -10.14
C PRO A 94 -17.71 -17.71 -9.36
N ASP A 95 -17.69 -17.04 -8.21
CA ASP A 95 -18.86 -16.78 -7.35
C ASP A 95 -19.67 -15.55 -7.79
N GLY A 96 -19.32 -14.92 -8.92
CA GLY A 96 -19.96 -13.70 -9.43
C GLY A 96 -19.59 -12.43 -8.67
N ARG A 97 -18.61 -12.47 -7.74
CA ARG A 97 -18.08 -11.29 -7.06
C ARG A 97 -16.77 -10.84 -7.69
N ARG A 98 -16.53 -9.54 -7.76
CA ARG A 98 -15.20 -9.03 -8.14
C ARG A 98 -14.21 -9.33 -7.03
N GLN A 99 -12.98 -9.65 -7.41
CA GLN A 99 -11.85 -9.68 -6.47
C GLN A 99 -11.65 -8.28 -5.85
N ARG A 100 -10.91 -8.21 -4.73
CA ARG A 100 -10.59 -6.93 -4.07
C ARG A 100 -9.50 -6.15 -4.81
N GLN A 101 -8.49 -6.86 -5.28
CA GLN A 101 -7.28 -6.31 -5.87
C GLN A 101 -7.45 -6.07 -7.38
N PRO A 102 -7.03 -4.90 -7.91
CA PRO A 102 -6.90 -4.69 -9.34
C PRO A 102 -5.96 -5.70 -10.00
N THR A 103 -6.22 -6.02 -11.26
CA THR A 103 -5.40 -6.97 -12.04
C THR A 103 -4.32 -6.19 -12.78
N ALA A 104 -3.06 -6.59 -12.66
CA ALA A 104 -1.99 -6.08 -13.50
C ALA A 104 -1.72 -7.06 -14.65
N LEU A 105 -1.68 -6.55 -15.88
CA LEU A 105 -1.28 -7.30 -17.07
C LEU A 105 0.12 -6.80 -17.47
N VAL A 106 1.10 -7.70 -17.44
CA VAL A 106 2.50 -7.37 -17.73
C VAL A 106 2.90 -8.03 -19.05
N LYS A 107 3.57 -7.30 -19.92
CA LYS A 107 4.13 -7.81 -21.18
C LYS A 107 5.58 -7.37 -21.31
N GLY A 108 6.34 -8.11 -22.10
CA GLY A 108 7.67 -7.72 -22.51
C GLY A 108 8.27 -8.71 -23.49
N VAL A 109 9.50 -8.42 -23.88
CA VAL A 109 10.37 -9.29 -24.68
C VAL A 109 11.73 -9.29 -23.98
N ASP A 110 12.53 -10.34 -24.14
CA ASP A 110 13.82 -10.47 -23.44
C ASP A 110 15.06 -10.26 -24.33
N SER A 111 14.88 -10.21 -25.65
CA SER A 111 15.92 -10.10 -26.68
C SER A 111 15.36 -9.53 -28.00
N GLY A 112 16.22 -9.01 -28.89
CA GLY A 112 15.81 -8.49 -30.20
C GLY A 112 15.08 -7.15 -30.14
N CYS A 113 15.40 -6.31 -29.14
CA CYS A 113 14.63 -5.12 -28.76
C CYS A 113 15.02 -3.84 -29.53
N ASP A 114 15.91 -3.97 -30.51
CA ASP A 114 16.33 -2.93 -31.46
C ASP A 114 15.34 -2.74 -32.63
N ALA A 115 14.35 -3.64 -32.75
CA ALA A 115 13.31 -3.62 -33.78
C ALA A 115 11.92 -3.88 -33.17
N GLU A 116 10.88 -3.72 -33.98
CA GLU A 116 9.51 -4.14 -33.62
C GLU A 116 9.52 -5.67 -33.35
N PRO A 117 9.16 -6.13 -32.14
CA PRO A 117 9.26 -7.54 -31.80
C PRO A 117 8.10 -8.35 -32.38
N ASP A 118 8.40 -9.57 -32.85
CA ASP A 118 7.35 -10.49 -33.29
C ASP A 118 6.43 -10.88 -32.12
N LEU A 119 5.13 -11.01 -32.39
CA LEU A 119 4.09 -11.32 -31.41
C LEU A 119 4.32 -12.65 -30.68
N ALA A 120 5.03 -13.61 -31.30
CA ALA A 120 5.40 -14.87 -30.66
C ALA A 120 6.51 -14.70 -29.60
N SER A 121 7.33 -13.65 -29.70
CA SER A 121 8.39 -13.33 -28.71
C SER A 121 7.86 -12.58 -27.49
N VAL A 122 6.67 -11.97 -27.60
CA VAL A 122 6.06 -11.18 -26.52
C VAL A 122 5.44 -12.09 -25.46
N TRP A 123 6.16 -12.25 -24.35
CA TRP A 123 5.64 -12.94 -23.18
C TRP A 123 4.56 -12.11 -22.48
N LYS A 124 3.67 -12.79 -21.74
CA LYS A 124 2.54 -12.18 -21.03
C LYS A 124 2.45 -12.79 -19.62
N LEU A 125 2.48 -11.95 -18.59
CA LEU A 125 2.32 -12.34 -17.20
C LEU A 125 1.12 -11.63 -16.59
N GLN A 126 0.62 -12.17 -15.47
CA GLN A 126 -0.44 -11.56 -14.69
C GLN A 126 0.07 -11.20 -13.29
N GLY A 127 -0.60 -10.24 -12.68
CA GLY A 127 -0.28 -9.74 -11.37
C GLY A 127 -1.47 -9.09 -10.69
N LYS A 128 -1.26 -8.60 -9.47
CA LYS A 128 -2.27 -7.91 -8.67
C LYS A 128 -1.67 -6.70 -7.99
N VAL A 129 -2.40 -5.61 -7.90
CA VAL A 129 -2.01 -4.44 -7.09
C VAL A 129 -2.58 -4.62 -5.68
N SER A 130 -1.81 -4.30 -4.63
CA SER A 130 -2.29 -4.29 -3.24
C SER A 130 -3.47 -3.32 -3.08
N GLU A 131 -4.37 -3.53 -2.10
CA GLU A 131 -5.58 -2.71 -1.95
C GLU A 131 -5.27 -1.21 -1.69
N ASP A 132 -4.12 -0.93 -1.06
CA ASP A 132 -3.55 0.42 -0.81
C ASP A 132 -2.94 1.11 -2.05
N GLY A 133 -2.61 0.35 -3.11
CA GLY A 133 -1.93 0.86 -4.30
C GLY A 133 -0.42 1.07 -4.18
N GLU A 134 0.24 0.62 -3.11
CA GLU A 134 1.67 0.84 -2.87
C GLU A 134 2.58 -0.28 -3.41
N SER A 135 2.03 -1.47 -3.65
CA SER A 135 2.76 -2.66 -4.10
C SER A 135 2.06 -3.38 -5.26
N ILE A 136 2.85 -4.06 -6.08
CA ILE A 136 2.39 -4.93 -7.17
C ILE A 136 2.98 -6.33 -6.99
N PHE A 137 2.16 -7.36 -7.13
CA PHE A 137 2.58 -8.76 -7.15
C PHE A 137 2.55 -9.24 -8.59
N ILE A 138 3.62 -9.85 -9.10
CA ILE A 138 3.68 -10.39 -10.47
C ILE A 138 3.99 -11.89 -10.40
N ASP A 139 3.23 -12.67 -11.17
CA ASP A 139 3.42 -14.11 -11.34
C ASP A 139 4.38 -14.38 -12.50
N PHE A 140 5.63 -14.69 -12.17
CA PHE A 140 6.67 -15.08 -13.13
C PHE A 140 6.72 -16.60 -13.39
N SER A 141 5.83 -17.39 -12.79
CA SER A 141 5.84 -18.86 -12.98
C SER A 141 5.65 -19.32 -14.43
N PRO A 142 4.94 -18.61 -15.34
CA PRO A 142 4.93 -18.95 -16.77
C PRO A 142 6.31 -18.84 -17.45
N LYS A 143 7.26 -18.13 -16.84
CA LYS A 143 8.67 -18.03 -17.26
C LYS A 143 9.64 -18.83 -16.36
N GLY A 144 9.12 -19.71 -15.51
CA GLY A 144 9.91 -20.49 -14.54
C GLY A 144 10.33 -19.71 -13.28
N GLY A 145 9.83 -18.49 -13.09
CA GLY A 145 10.13 -17.65 -11.93
C GLY A 145 9.16 -17.83 -10.74
N PRO A 146 9.31 -17.03 -9.68
CA PRO A 146 8.44 -17.06 -8.51
C PRO A 146 7.01 -16.58 -8.81
N LYS A 147 6.03 -17.21 -8.16
CA LYS A 147 4.60 -16.97 -8.40
C LYS A 147 4.05 -15.63 -7.88
N ASN A 148 4.70 -15.05 -6.86
CA ASN A 148 4.23 -13.84 -6.19
C ASN A 148 5.41 -12.90 -5.93
N LEU A 149 6.14 -12.50 -6.97
CA LEU A 149 7.22 -11.52 -6.78
C LEU A 149 6.59 -10.16 -6.47
N ILE A 150 6.82 -9.67 -5.25
CA ILE A 150 6.39 -8.32 -4.86
C ILE A 150 7.35 -7.29 -5.47
N GLY A 151 6.81 -6.25 -6.08
CA GLY A 151 7.49 -5.01 -6.42
C GLY A 151 6.88 -3.87 -5.65
N LYS A 152 7.69 -2.97 -5.11
CA LYS A 152 7.24 -1.76 -4.40
C LYS A 152 7.39 -0.55 -5.29
N TRP A 153 6.44 0.38 -5.21
CA TRP A 153 6.59 1.68 -5.86
C TRP A 153 7.66 2.49 -5.13
N ASP A 154 8.68 2.94 -5.88
CA ASP A 154 9.77 3.78 -5.41
C ASP A 154 9.79 5.10 -6.18
N THR A 155 9.90 6.20 -5.46
CA THR A 155 9.97 7.57 -6.00
C THR A 155 11.37 8.19 -5.85
N PHE A 156 12.34 7.48 -5.28
CA PHE A 156 13.70 7.99 -5.11
C PHE A 156 14.50 7.94 -6.42
N GLY A 157 15.06 9.08 -6.81
CA GLY A 157 15.67 9.26 -8.13
C GLY A 157 14.61 9.17 -9.23
N SER A 158 14.82 8.32 -10.23
CA SER A 158 13.79 8.02 -11.24
C SER A 158 12.69 7.13 -10.64
N PRO A 159 11.39 7.44 -10.82
CA PRO A 159 10.29 6.64 -10.29
C PRO A 159 10.26 5.24 -10.92
N GLY A 160 9.86 4.22 -10.17
CA GLY A 160 9.86 2.84 -10.67
C GLY A 160 9.36 1.79 -9.69
N ILE A 161 9.54 0.52 -10.08
CA ILE A 161 9.17 -0.65 -9.30
C ILE A 161 10.46 -1.35 -8.84
N VAL A 162 10.68 -1.41 -7.52
CA VAL A 162 11.83 -2.10 -6.93
C VAL A 162 11.43 -3.48 -6.46
N PHE A 163 12.17 -4.50 -6.89
CA PHE A 163 11.98 -5.91 -6.51
C PHE A 163 12.99 -6.35 -5.41
N PRO A 164 12.68 -7.41 -4.64
CA PRO A 164 13.53 -7.94 -3.57
C PRO A 164 14.95 -8.38 -3.99
N ASP A 165 15.17 -8.63 -5.28
CA ASP A 165 16.48 -8.97 -5.85
C ASP A 165 17.35 -7.75 -6.17
N GLY A 166 16.89 -6.55 -5.81
CA GLY A 166 17.54 -5.27 -6.11
C GLY A 166 17.32 -4.78 -7.55
N ASN A 167 16.58 -5.51 -8.39
CA ASN A 167 16.24 -5.01 -9.71
C ASN A 167 15.21 -3.87 -9.59
N LYS A 168 15.47 -2.74 -10.25
CA LYS A 168 14.54 -1.61 -10.33
C LYS A 168 14.09 -1.42 -11.77
N TRP A 169 12.81 -1.65 -12.02
CA TRP A 169 12.18 -1.30 -13.29
C TRP A 169 11.85 0.19 -13.26
N THR A 170 12.63 0.99 -14.00
CA THR A 170 12.47 2.45 -14.03
C THR A 170 11.33 2.82 -14.98
N LYS A 171 10.38 3.65 -14.54
CA LYS A 171 9.25 4.05 -15.36
C LYS A 171 9.68 5.06 -16.42
N VAL A 172 9.29 4.82 -17.67
CA VAL A 172 9.53 5.76 -18.77
C VAL A 172 8.48 6.87 -18.73
N GLU A 173 8.89 8.10 -18.49
CA GLU A 173 7.99 9.26 -18.53
C GLU A 173 7.49 9.51 -19.96
N GLY A 174 6.17 9.72 -20.13
CA GLY A 174 5.53 9.75 -21.45
C GLY A 174 5.39 8.39 -22.16
N GLY A 175 6.03 7.33 -21.64
CA GLY A 175 6.21 6.06 -22.36
C GLY A 175 7.18 6.21 -23.53
N THR A 176 7.10 5.34 -24.53
CA THR A 176 7.82 5.51 -25.81
C THR A 176 6.85 5.75 -26.97
N PRO A 177 6.51 7.01 -27.28
CA PRO A 177 5.68 7.36 -28.43
C PRO A 177 6.22 6.81 -29.76
N GLU A 178 7.54 6.74 -29.91
CA GLU A 178 8.25 6.32 -31.14
C GLU A 178 8.16 4.81 -31.37
N ARG A 179 7.89 4.03 -30.32
CA ARG A 179 7.61 2.58 -30.37
C ARG A 179 6.13 2.24 -30.17
N ARG A 180 5.25 3.24 -30.13
CA ARG A 180 3.82 3.02 -30.37
C ARG A 180 3.61 3.03 -31.89
N PRO A 181 2.88 2.06 -32.48
CA PRO A 181 2.56 2.13 -33.90
C PRO A 181 1.91 3.48 -34.23
N ALA A 182 2.43 4.17 -35.24
CA ALA A 182 2.05 5.54 -35.57
C ALA A 182 0.56 5.70 -35.95
N THR A 183 -0.10 4.59 -36.29
CA THR A 183 -1.54 4.54 -36.50
C THR A 183 -2.27 4.25 -35.19
N PRO A 184 -3.19 5.11 -34.72
CA PRO A 184 -4.04 4.83 -33.55
C PRO A 184 -5.18 3.87 -33.91
N THR A 185 -4.86 2.66 -34.40
CA THR A 185 -5.82 1.58 -34.73
C THR A 185 -6.36 0.84 -33.50
N LEU A 186 -6.62 1.59 -32.43
CA LEU A 186 -7.43 1.16 -31.28
C LEU A 186 -8.26 2.36 -30.79
N THR A 187 -9.17 2.85 -31.65
CA THR A 187 -10.44 3.37 -31.14
C THR A 187 -11.08 2.26 -30.32
N SER A 188 -11.28 2.52 -29.03
CA SER A 188 -11.99 1.62 -28.14
C SER A 188 -13.48 1.65 -28.44
N ASP A 189 -13.97 0.58 -29.06
CA ASP A 189 -15.37 0.14 -28.93
C ASP A 189 -15.57 -0.55 -27.56
#